data_AF-A0A497K794-F1
#
_entry.id   AF-A0A497K794-F1
#
_cell.length_a   1.000
_cell.length_b   1.000
_cell.length_c   1.000
_cell.angle_alpha   90.00
_cell.angle_beta   90.00
_cell.angle_gamma   90.00
#
_symmetry.space_group_name_H-M   'P 1'
#
loop_
_entity.id
_entity.type
_entity.pdbx_description
1 polymer ?
#
loop_
_entity_poly.entity_id
_entity_poly.type
_entity_poly.pdbx_seq_one_letter_code
_entity_poly.pdbx_strand_id
1 'polypeptide(L)'
;MLGRFENFPIFVHKTKNFKINAPLKLIQRKIIRLLHNLNGKEISSKCIFNGVDAGFKVIFEIGIADGANFNYLDELELKRCLDHLKSKSFKVLDFFLVNRYYKIDSKGQRKPLKFDYQIMRLEFSNDNLIIRVYHERGPRRIQLEELIDFFAKQFL
;
A
#
# COMPACT_ATOMS: atom_id res chain seq x y z
N MET A 1 0.34 17.47 -7.54
CA MET A 1 1.51 16.75 -8.10
C MET A 1 1.24 15.25 -8.00
N LEU A 2 0.73 14.63 -9.07
CA LEU A 2 0.26 13.24 -9.04
C LEU A 2 1.37 12.27 -8.62
N GLY A 3 1.04 11.40 -7.67
CA GLY A 3 1.91 10.33 -7.17
C GLY A 3 2.92 10.77 -6.13
N ARG A 4 3.00 12.05 -5.75
CA ARG A 4 3.98 12.51 -4.74
C ARG A 4 3.32 13.37 -3.68
N PHE A 5 3.58 12.98 -2.43
CA PHE A 5 3.24 13.74 -1.24
C PHE A 5 4.38 14.70 -0.89
N GLU A 6 4.06 15.97 -0.76
CA GLU A 6 5.04 17.04 -0.52
C GLU A 6 5.68 16.91 0.87
N ASN A 7 4.87 16.56 1.88
CA ASN A 7 5.27 16.53 3.28
C ASN A 7 5.61 15.12 3.78
N PHE A 8 6.20 14.29 2.91
CA PHE A 8 6.57 12.93 3.29
C PHE A 8 7.60 12.94 4.43
N PRO A 9 7.40 12.20 5.53
CA PRO A 9 8.26 12.23 6.70
C PRO A 9 9.73 11.92 6.41
N ILE A 10 10.63 12.71 7.01
CA ILE A 10 12.09 12.53 6.88
C ILE A 10 12.53 11.21 7.56
N PHE A 11 12.02 10.96 8.77
CA PHE A 11 12.31 9.75 9.53
C PHE A 11 11.20 8.74 9.33
N VAL A 12 11.51 7.66 8.62
CA VAL A 12 10.59 6.54 8.37
C VAL A 12 10.87 5.39 9.33
N HIS A 13 9.85 4.59 9.61
CA HIS A 13 9.96 3.48 10.56
C HIS A 13 10.48 2.19 9.93
N LYS A 14 10.32 2.02 8.60
CA LYS A 14 10.87 0.87 7.88
C LYS A 14 11.23 1.24 6.44
N THR A 15 12.33 0.66 5.95
CA THR A 15 12.76 0.72 4.55
C THR A 15 13.10 -0.68 4.09
N LYS A 16 12.71 -1.04 2.86
CA LYS A 16 13.11 -2.28 2.20
C LYS A 16 13.43 -2.02 0.73
N ASN A 17 14.51 -2.65 0.25
CA ASN A 17 14.98 -2.50 -1.11
C ASN A 17 14.70 -3.79 -1.89
N PHE A 18 14.26 -3.65 -3.13
CA PHE A 18 13.98 -4.75 -4.03
C PHE A 18 14.62 -4.50 -5.39
N LYS A 19 15.07 -5.57 -6.04
CA LYS A 19 15.51 -5.51 -7.44
C LYS A 19 14.30 -5.61 -8.37
N ILE A 20 14.33 -4.82 -9.44
CA ILE A 20 13.33 -4.84 -10.50
C ILE A 20 13.95 -5.47 -11.75
N ASN A 21 13.38 -6.58 -12.21
CA ASN A 21 13.82 -7.28 -13.42
C ASN A 21 12.87 -7.06 -14.60
N ALA A 22 12.13 -5.95 -14.61
CA ALA A 22 11.09 -5.67 -15.60
C ALA A 22 11.03 -4.16 -15.93
N PRO A 23 10.45 -3.77 -17.09
CA PRO A 23 10.33 -2.36 -17.44
C PRO A 23 9.59 -1.54 -16.37
N LEU A 24 10.12 -0.38 -15.99
CA LEU A 24 9.60 0.42 -14.89
C LEU A 24 8.10 0.76 -15.01
N LYS A 25 7.66 1.18 -16.21
CA LYS A 25 6.23 1.46 -16.48
C LYS A 25 5.33 0.23 -16.29
N LEU A 26 5.83 -0.98 -16.56
CA LEU A 26 5.09 -2.23 -16.35
C LEU A 26 4.89 -2.50 -14.85
N ILE A 27 5.96 -2.37 -14.05
CA ILE A 27 5.90 -2.55 -12.60
C ILE A 27 5.01 -1.50 -11.95
N GLN A 28 5.16 -0.23 -12.31
CA GLN A 28 4.30 0.85 -11.80
C GLN A 28 2.82 0.61 -12.12
N ARG A 29 2.50 0.19 -13.35
CA ARG A 29 1.14 -0.19 -13.72
C ARG A 29 0.62 -1.37 -12.90
N LYS A 30 1.44 -2.39 -12.66
CA LYS A 30 1.07 -3.57 -11.85
C LYS A 30 0.80 -3.17 -10.40
N ILE A 31 1.67 -2.36 -9.80
CA ILE A 31 1.51 -1.81 -8.44
C ILE A 31 0.20 -1.04 -8.31
N ILE A 32 -0.05 -0.05 -9.19
CA ILE A 32 -1.21 0.84 -9.08
C ILE A 32 -2.51 0.04 -9.23
N ARG A 33 -2.57 -0.88 -10.20
CA ARG A 33 -3.74 -1.77 -10.38
C ARG A 33 -3.93 -2.71 -9.20
N LEU A 34 -2.84 -3.25 -8.64
CA LEU A 34 -2.94 -4.13 -7.48
C LEU A 34 -3.50 -3.38 -6.28
N LEU A 35 -2.95 -2.21 -5.95
CA LEU A 35 -3.38 -1.43 -4.80
C LEU A 35 -4.83 -0.98 -4.98
N HIS A 36 -5.22 -0.51 -6.16
CA HIS A 36 -6.62 -0.24 -6.49
C HIS A 36 -7.50 -1.48 -6.24
N ASN A 37 -7.08 -2.64 -6.76
CA ASN A 37 -7.84 -3.88 -6.60
C ASN A 37 -7.90 -4.38 -5.15
N LEU A 38 -6.93 -4.06 -4.29
CA LEU A 38 -6.95 -4.42 -2.88
C LEU A 38 -7.78 -3.45 -2.04
N ASN A 39 -7.99 -2.23 -2.54
CA ASN A 39 -8.72 -1.18 -1.84
C ASN A 39 -10.16 -1.63 -1.53
N GLY A 40 -10.53 -1.64 -0.25
CA GLY A 40 -11.83 -2.10 0.23
C GLY A 40 -12.03 -3.63 0.28
N LYS A 41 -11.05 -4.44 -0.16
CA LYS A 41 -11.17 -5.90 -0.08
C LYS A 41 -10.84 -6.43 1.30
N GLU A 42 -11.63 -7.40 1.73
CA GLU A 42 -11.39 -8.13 2.98
C GLU A 42 -10.37 -9.25 2.76
N ILE A 43 -9.29 -9.22 3.53
CA ILE A 43 -8.16 -10.15 3.43
C ILE A 43 -7.98 -10.84 4.79
N SER A 44 -7.84 -12.16 4.77
CA SER A 44 -7.52 -12.92 5.97
C SER A 44 -6.09 -12.66 6.41
N SER A 45 -5.85 -12.58 7.73
CA SER A 45 -4.48 -12.51 8.28
C SER A 45 -3.60 -13.67 7.80
N LYS A 46 -4.17 -14.85 7.51
CA LYS A 46 -3.46 -15.98 6.88
C LYS A 46 -2.77 -15.60 5.57
N CYS A 47 -3.38 -14.75 4.76
CA CYS A 47 -2.81 -14.33 3.47
C CYS A 47 -1.58 -13.42 3.65
N ILE A 48 -1.47 -12.77 4.80
CA ILE A 48 -0.37 -11.85 5.13
C ILE A 48 0.75 -12.61 5.83
N PHE A 49 0.43 -13.46 6.80
CA PHE A 49 1.41 -14.20 7.61
C PHE A 49 1.73 -15.60 7.05
N ASN A 50 1.81 -15.74 5.73
CA ASN A 50 2.19 -16.99 5.04
C ASN A 50 1.46 -18.26 5.55
N GLY A 51 0.15 -18.15 5.78
CA GLY A 51 -0.72 -19.25 6.25
C GLY A 51 -1.02 -19.25 7.74
N VAL A 52 -0.28 -18.49 8.55
CA VAL A 52 -0.51 -18.37 9.99
C VAL A 52 -1.74 -17.50 10.26
N ASP A 53 -2.73 -18.04 10.97
CA ASP A 53 -3.91 -17.29 11.36
C ASP A 53 -3.64 -16.45 12.60
N ALA A 54 -3.82 -15.13 12.49
CA ALA A 54 -3.78 -14.24 13.64
C ALA A 54 -5.19 -13.92 14.18
N GLY A 55 -6.23 -14.58 13.68
CA GLY A 55 -7.61 -14.46 14.19
C GLY A 55 -8.29 -13.14 13.82
N PHE A 56 -7.78 -12.43 12.81
CA PHE A 56 -8.39 -11.22 12.28
C PHE A 56 -8.40 -11.20 10.75
N LYS A 57 -9.28 -10.35 10.22
CA LYS A 57 -9.29 -9.92 8.82
C LYS A 57 -8.93 -8.45 8.74
N VAL A 58 -8.34 -8.04 7.62
CA VAL A 58 -7.98 -6.64 7.34
C VAL A 58 -8.68 -6.16 6.08
N ILE A 59 -9.11 -4.91 6.09
CA ILE A 59 -9.53 -4.18 4.89
C ILE A 59 -8.57 -3.01 4.73
N PHE A 60 -7.94 -2.90 3.57
CA PHE A 60 -7.09 -1.76 3.25
C PHE A 60 -7.92 -0.63 2.64
N GLU A 61 -7.80 0.58 3.16
CA GLU A 61 -8.22 1.79 2.47
C GLU A 61 -6.98 2.52 1.98
N ILE A 62 -6.89 2.73 0.67
CA ILE A 62 -5.68 3.20 0.02
C ILE A 62 -5.99 4.52 -0.68
N GLY A 63 -5.21 5.53 -0.34
CA GLY A 63 -5.18 6.80 -1.08
C GLY A 63 -3.86 6.96 -1.82
N ILE A 64 -3.88 7.65 -2.96
CA ILE A 64 -2.69 8.06 -3.70
C ILE A 64 -2.47 9.56 -3.54
N ALA A 65 -1.20 9.96 -3.40
CA ALA A 65 -0.85 11.35 -3.21
C ALA A 65 -1.08 12.20 -4.47
N ASP A 66 -1.53 13.43 -4.26
CA ASP A 66 -1.56 14.49 -5.25
C ASP A 66 -1.15 15.82 -4.58
N GLY A 67 0.17 16.08 -4.51
CA GLY A 67 0.71 17.27 -3.84
C GLY A 67 0.60 17.18 -2.31
N ALA A 68 -0.22 18.04 -1.71
CA ALA A 68 -0.41 18.10 -0.25
C ALA A 68 -1.53 17.18 0.27
N ASN A 69 -2.24 16.46 -0.61
CA ASN A 69 -3.40 15.64 -0.25
C ASN A 69 -3.24 14.19 -0.73
N PHE A 70 -4.09 13.31 -0.21
CA PHE A 70 -4.30 11.96 -0.74
C PHE A 70 -5.74 11.83 -1.24
N ASN A 71 -5.90 11.37 -2.47
CA ASN A 71 -7.21 11.02 -3.03
C ASN A 71 -7.42 9.51 -2.86
N TYR A 72 -8.64 9.09 -2.56
CA TYR A 72 -8.96 7.66 -2.50
C TYR A 72 -8.66 7.00 -3.85
N LEU A 73 -7.93 5.89 -3.86
CA LEU A 73 -7.53 5.20 -5.08
C LEU A 73 -8.71 4.40 -5.64
N ASP A 74 -9.64 5.10 -6.26
CA ASP A 74 -10.79 4.58 -7.00
C ASP A 74 -10.51 4.49 -8.51
N GLU A 75 -11.55 4.21 -9.30
CA GLU A 75 -11.47 4.11 -10.75
C GLU A 75 -11.02 5.42 -11.42
N LEU A 76 -11.40 6.58 -10.87
CA LEU A 76 -11.00 7.88 -11.39
C LEU A 76 -9.49 8.08 -11.20
N GLU A 77 -9.00 7.87 -9.99
CA GLU A 77 -7.56 8.00 -9.69
C GLU A 77 -6.73 6.92 -10.38
N LEU A 78 -7.25 5.69 -10.49
CA LEU A 78 -6.63 4.63 -11.28
C LEU A 78 -6.46 5.07 -12.74
N LYS A 79 -7.52 5.57 -13.37
CA LYS A 79 -7.46 6.05 -14.75
C LYS A 79 -6.44 7.18 -14.91
N ARG A 80 -6.47 8.19 -14.04
CA ARG A 80 -5.51 9.31 -14.03
C ARG A 80 -4.06 8.80 -13.97
N CYS A 81 -3.78 7.82 -13.12
CA CYS A 81 -2.48 7.20 -13.00
C CYS A 81 -2.04 6.43 -14.25
N LEU A 82 -2.94 5.63 -14.83
CA LEU A 82 -2.65 4.86 -16.03
C LEU A 82 -2.45 5.77 -17.25
N ASP A 83 -3.19 6.87 -17.34
CA ASP A 83 -3.02 7.88 -18.38
C ASP A 83 -1.67 8.61 -18.24
N HIS A 84 -1.25 8.94 -17.02
CA HIS A 84 0.10 9.47 -16.78
C HIS A 84 1.19 8.51 -17.27
N LEU A 85 1.05 7.20 -17.00
CA LEU A 85 2.02 6.18 -17.40
C LEU A 85 2.19 6.03 -18.92
N LYS A 86 1.20 6.44 -19.73
CA LYS A 86 1.33 6.45 -21.19
C LYS A 86 2.49 7.35 -21.62
N SER A 87 2.56 8.56 -21.08
CA SER A 87 3.62 9.52 -21.41
C SER A 87 4.88 9.30 -20.57
N LYS A 88 4.77 9.24 -19.24
CA LYS A 88 5.93 9.30 -18.33
C LYS A 88 5.84 8.28 -17.19
N SER A 89 6.98 7.77 -16.74
CA SER A 89 7.05 6.98 -15.49
C SER A 89 7.07 7.89 -14.27
N PHE A 90 6.56 7.36 -13.16
CA PHE A 90 6.71 8.03 -11.86
C PHE A 90 8.16 7.88 -11.36
N LYS A 91 8.71 8.91 -10.72
CA LYS A 91 9.95 8.75 -9.92
C LYS A 91 9.64 8.23 -8.52
N VAL A 92 8.48 8.62 -8.02
CA VAL A 92 7.96 8.31 -6.70
C VAL A 92 6.46 8.06 -6.82
N LEU A 93 5.97 7.06 -6.08
CA LEU A 93 4.55 6.87 -5.80
C LEU A 93 4.34 6.84 -4.29
N ASP A 94 3.58 7.79 -3.77
CA ASP A 94 3.23 7.90 -2.36
C ASP A 94 1.76 7.50 -2.14
N PHE A 95 1.54 6.67 -1.14
CA PHE A 95 0.24 6.16 -0.76
C PHE A 95 -0.03 6.41 0.72
N PHE A 96 -1.28 6.73 1.02
CA PHE A 96 -1.82 6.68 2.38
C PHE A 96 -2.53 5.35 2.55
N LEU A 97 -2.30 4.69 3.67
CA LEU A 97 -2.89 3.40 3.99
C LEU A 97 -3.61 3.47 5.34
N VAL A 98 -4.87 3.03 5.33
CA VAL A 98 -5.61 2.72 6.55
C VAL A 98 -5.85 1.21 6.59
N ASN A 99 -5.27 0.53 7.58
CA ASN A 99 -5.47 -0.90 7.78
C ASN A 99 -6.59 -1.10 8.79
N ARG A 100 -7.78 -1.48 8.32
CA ARG A 100 -8.96 -1.67 9.16
C ARG A 100 -9.07 -3.12 9.62
N TYR A 101 -8.83 -3.39 10.91
CA TYR A 101 -8.83 -4.74 11.46
C TYR A 101 -10.19 -5.14 12.04
N TYR A 102 -10.60 -6.38 11.78
CA TYR A 102 -11.85 -6.95 12.29
C TYR A 102 -11.62 -8.36 12.82
N LYS A 103 -12.25 -8.67 13.95
CA LYS A 103 -12.51 -10.05 14.38
C LYS A 103 -13.90 -10.45 13.90
N ILE A 104 -14.04 -11.71 13.48
CA ILE A 104 -15.36 -12.32 13.26
C ILE A 104 -15.71 -13.08 14.53
N ASP A 105 -16.85 -12.76 15.14
CA ASP A 105 -17.31 -13.48 16.32
C ASP A 105 -18.04 -14.79 15.95
N SER A 106 -18.44 -15.56 16.97
CA SER A 106 -19.14 -16.83 16.77
C SER A 106 -20.48 -16.70 16.06
N LYS A 107 -21.06 -15.50 15.99
CA LYS A 107 -22.31 -15.20 15.26
C LYS A 107 -22.03 -14.67 13.85
N GLY A 108 -20.77 -14.65 13.40
CA GLY A 108 -20.38 -14.12 12.10
C GLY A 108 -20.31 -12.59 12.03
N GLN A 109 -20.47 -11.87 13.14
CA GLN A 109 -20.48 -10.41 13.15
C GLN A 109 -19.06 -9.84 13.18
N ARG A 110 -18.86 -8.75 12.44
CA ARG A 110 -17.60 -8.01 12.43
C ARG A 110 -17.47 -7.13 13.67
N LYS A 111 -16.43 -7.34 14.46
CA LYS A 111 -16.03 -6.46 15.57
C LYS A 111 -14.73 -5.73 15.23
N PRO A 112 -14.73 -4.38 15.19
CA PRO A 112 -13.53 -3.62 14.86
C PRO A 112 -12.45 -3.75 15.93
N LEU A 113 -11.18 -3.85 15.52
CA LEU A 113 -10.01 -4.06 16.38
C LEU A 113 -9.03 -2.86 16.35
N LYS A 114 -9.55 -1.64 16.14
CA LYS A 114 -8.83 -0.40 15.80
C LYS A 114 -8.17 -0.46 14.41
N PHE A 115 -7.59 0.66 13.98
CA PHE A 115 -7.01 0.85 12.65
C PHE A 115 -5.56 1.35 12.74
N ASP A 116 -4.74 0.99 11.76
CA ASP A 116 -3.42 1.60 11.55
C ASP A 116 -3.48 2.64 10.44
N TYR A 117 -2.71 3.71 10.59
CA TYR A 117 -2.54 4.78 9.61
C TYR A 117 -1.07 4.89 9.24
N GLN A 118 -0.77 4.80 7.95
CA GLN A 118 0.58 4.71 7.43
C GLN A 118 0.72 5.52 6.14
N ILE A 119 1.91 6.03 5.89
CA ILE A 119 2.30 6.62 4.61
C ILE A 119 3.39 5.75 4.01
N MET A 120 3.18 5.25 2.80
CA MET A 120 4.12 4.42 2.07
C MET A 120 4.64 5.18 0.85
N ARG A 121 5.97 5.24 0.69
CA ARG A 121 6.64 5.80 -0.48
C ARG A 121 7.35 4.69 -1.24
N LEU A 122 7.08 4.62 -2.54
CA LEU A 122 7.79 3.78 -3.49
C LEU A 122 8.69 4.68 -4.32
N GLU A 123 10.00 4.57 -4.14
CA GLU A 123 11.02 5.25 -4.93
C GLU A 123 11.54 4.29 -6.00
N PHE A 124 11.53 4.75 -7.24
CA PHE A 124 11.96 3.95 -8.39
C PHE A 124 13.28 4.47 -8.96
N SER A 125 14.26 3.59 -9.06
CA SER A 125 15.44 3.79 -9.91
C SER A 125 15.45 2.72 -11.02
N ASN A 126 16.45 2.75 -11.92
CA ASN A 126 16.46 1.92 -13.13
C ASN A 126 16.19 0.43 -12.85
N ASP A 127 16.83 -0.11 -11.81
CA ASP A 127 16.84 -1.53 -11.47
C ASP A 127 16.41 -1.79 -10.01
N ASN A 128 16.01 -0.76 -9.26
CA ASN A 128 15.63 -0.91 -7.86
C ASN A 128 14.31 -0.21 -7.51
N LEU A 129 13.56 -0.86 -6.61
CA LEU A 129 12.40 -0.32 -5.91
C LEU A 129 12.77 -0.19 -4.43
N ILE A 130 12.71 1.03 -3.90
CA ILE A 130 12.85 1.28 -2.46
C ILE A 130 11.47 1.58 -1.90
N ILE A 131 11.02 0.78 -0.94
CA ILE A 131 9.76 0.99 -0.23
C ILE A 131 10.08 1.54 1.15
N ARG A 132 9.54 2.72 1.46
CA ARG A 132 9.66 3.37 2.78
C ARG A 132 8.29 3.49 3.41
N VAL A 133 8.18 3.12 4.68
CA VAL A 133 6.92 3.20 5.43
C VAL A 133 7.11 4.04 6.68
N TYR A 134 6.33 5.10 6.77
CA TYR A 134 6.05 5.81 8.00
C TYR A 134 4.75 5.31 8.59
N HIS A 135 4.74 5.11 9.90
CA HIS A 135 3.56 4.67 10.64
C HIS A 135 3.13 5.81 11.53
N GLU A 136 2.01 6.43 11.18
CA GLU A 136 1.53 7.62 11.87
C GLU A 136 0.94 7.26 13.23
N ARG A 137 0.01 6.29 13.27
CA ARG A 137 -0.64 5.83 14.52
C ARG A 137 -1.35 4.49 14.34
N GLY A 138 -1.71 3.88 15.47
CA GLY A 138 -2.52 2.65 15.52
C GLY A 138 -1.81 1.47 16.19
N PRO A 139 -2.50 0.33 16.36
CA PRO A 139 -2.02 -0.84 17.10
C PRO A 139 -0.86 -1.62 16.46
N ARG A 140 -0.51 -1.38 15.19
CA ARG A 140 0.50 -2.09 14.40
C ARG A 140 0.31 -3.61 14.45
N ARG A 141 -0.88 -4.08 14.10
CA ARG A 141 -1.22 -5.54 14.15
C ARG A 141 -0.50 -6.35 13.08
N ILE A 142 -0.08 -5.72 12.00
CA ILE A 142 0.82 -6.27 10.99
C ILE A 142 2.15 -5.53 11.15
N GLN A 143 3.27 -6.25 11.27
CA GLN A 143 4.57 -5.57 11.31
C GLN A 143 4.84 -4.90 9.97
N LEU A 144 5.51 -3.75 9.99
CA LEU A 144 5.76 -2.99 8.75
C LEU A 144 6.55 -3.80 7.72
N GLU A 145 7.43 -4.70 8.18
CA GLU A 145 8.15 -5.62 7.31
C GLU A 145 7.22 -6.61 6.60
N GLU A 146 6.33 -7.26 7.35
CA GLU A 146 5.36 -8.22 6.81
C GLU A 146 4.37 -7.53 5.86
N LEU A 147 3.99 -6.28 6.14
CA LEU A 147 3.14 -5.49 5.26
C LEU A 147 3.83 -5.19 3.93
N ILE A 148 5.09 -4.75 3.98
CA ILE A 148 5.89 -4.50 2.78
C ILE A 148 6.04 -5.80 1.98
N ASP A 149 6.33 -6.92 2.64
CA ASP A 149 6.50 -8.21 1.98
C ASP A 149 5.21 -8.73 1.36
N PHE A 150 4.09 -8.56 2.05
CA PHE A 150 2.77 -8.89 1.52
C PHE A 150 2.51 -8.14 0.22
N PHE A 151 2.74 -6.83 0.17
CA PHE A 151 2.53 -6.05 -1.05
C PHE A 151 3.54 -6.42 -2.14
N ALA A 152 4.82 -6.50 -1.80
CA ALA A 152 5.91 -6.80 -2.72
C ALA A 152 5.71 -8.14 -3.44
N LYS A 153 5.32 -9.19 -2.71
CA LYS A 153 5.04 -10.53 -3.26
C LYS A 153 3.96 -10.56 -4.35
N GLN A 154 3.10 -9.55 -4.39
CA GLN A 154 2.00 -9.49 -5.35
C GLN A 154 2.39 -8.79 -6.66
N PHE A 155 3.36 -7.87 -6.61
CA PHE A 155 3.74 -7.07 -7.78
C PHE A 155 5.17 -7.27 -8.28
N LEU A 156 6.10 -7.76 -7.46
CA LEU A 156 7.41 -8.25 -7.89
C LEU A 156 7.35 -9.72 -8.28
#